data_AF-A0A1V6PFS0-F1
#
_entry.id   AF-A0A1V6PFS0-F1
#
_cell.length_a   1.000
_cell.length_b   1.000
_cell.length_c   1.000
_cell.angle_alpha   90.00
_cell.angle_beta   90.00
_cell.angle_gamma   90.00
#
_symmetry.space_group_name_H-M   'P 1'
#
loop_
_entity.id
_entity.type
_entity.pdbx_description
1 polymer ?
#
loop_
_entity_poly.entity_id
_entity_poly.type
_entity_poly.pdbx_seq_one_letter_code
_entity_poly.pdbx_strand_id
1 'polypeptide(L)'
;MSERSFVSVVEWLSGLENPLGESSPSLTTPPPNPTGKYHHPLSPPESRKRYASMATDPDLTPKRRRVALPAGHHLEGTPRANSVRDGIPNLPTASPSRSDRSESWSESQASGRSSPLKRMVAMELAPNGLETKRMESGDPGMPSALAQFSSELDMCSIGVGVISDTLQEALQQDPRFRHCLPFMFASPADRDQYGPTPSLDRVDSLVKKSVRCQDSQQDESGWNMLVHCPLLEQALDNIETQNQSIGFEPCTTAKIIQEYLPTGFMPKMVDFCMYVDIGTDKATRDVSKRLRQELPCGVINHTEFHALRQRPITVSIETKTPRGAQPAAAELQISTWHAAQWRLLEDLVARTGGSFVDLTFLPAVIVNGDEWSFAATTREEQNTVLWLEKKFGSTNSHHGVYKTVWGLQRLAKWSIEVYWPWYRKNALGLCDG
;
A
#
# COMPACT_ATOMS: atom_id res chain seq x y z
N MET A 1 -17.39 -1.85 50.48
CA MET A 1 -18.55 -2.49 49.83
C MET A 1 -19.47 -1.41 49.30
N SER A 2 -19.60 -1.32 47.98
CA SER A 2 -20.60 -0.53 47.26
C SER A 2 -20.60 -1.09 45.84
N GLU A 3 -21.50 -2.03 45.58
CA GLU A 3 -21.65 -2.60 44.25
C GLU A 3 -22.22 -1.53 43.32
N ARG A 4 -21.58 -1.34 42.16
CA ARG A 4 -22.18 -0.63 41.03
C ARG A 4 -22.47 -1.66 39.96
N SER A 5 -23.74 -1.91 39.71
CA SER A 5 -24.20 -2.81 38.66
C SER A 5 -23.79 -2.26 37.29
N PHE A 6 -23.07 -3.07 36.53
CA PHE A 6 -22.90 -2.83 35.09
C PHE A 6 -24.19 -3.28 34.40
N VAL A 7 -25.02 -2.31 34.01
CA VAL A 7 -26.17 -2.54 33.11
C VAL A 7 -25.64 -2.79 31.71
N SER A 8 -26.18 -3.80 31.02
CA SER A 8 -25.75 -4.15 29.67
C SER A 8 -26.16 -3.05 28.68
N VAL A 9 -25.32 -2.73 27.70
CA VAL A 9 -25.67 -1.83 26.58
C VAL A 9 -26.91 -2.35 25.83
N VAL A 10 -27.14 -3.67 25.84
CA VAL A 10 -28.32 -4.30 25.24
C VAL A 10 -29.61 -3.96 26.00
N GLU A 11 -29.56 -3.88 27.35
CA GLU A 11 -30.71 -3.48 28.16
C GLU A 11 -31.08 -2.01 27.94
N TRP A 12 -30.08 -1.13 27.78
CA TRP A 12 -30.31 0.29 27.47
C TRP A 12 -30.98 0.47 26.10
N LEU A 13 -30.54 -0.26 25.08
CA LEU A 13 -31.14 -0.22 23.73
C LEU A 13 -32.57 -0.76 23.70
N SER A 14 -32.91 -1.76 24.52
CA SER A 14 -34.28 -2.29 24.62
C SER A 14 -35.26 -1.39 25.38
N GLY A 15 -34.80 -0.36 26.09
CA GLY A 15 -35.64 0.60 26.80
C GLY A 15 -36.20 1.75 25.94
N LEU A 16 -35.82 1.83 24.66
CA LEU A 16 -36.26 2.88 23.74
C LEU A 16 -37.55 2.50 23.00
N GLU A 17 -38.67 2.45 23.73
CA GLU A 17 -39.99 2.37 23.11
C GLU A 17 -40.34 3.66 22.35
N ASN A 18 -40.96 3.51 21.19
CA ASN A 18 -41.12 4.55 20.17
C ASN A 18 -42.54 5.15 20.19
N PRO A 19 -42.75 6.39 20.68
CA PRO A 19 -44.07 7.00 20.76
C PRO A 19 -44.44 7.71 19.44
N LEU A 20 -44.80 6.93 18.40
CA LEU A 20 -45.54 7.45 17.26
C LEU A 20 -47.04 7.43 17.59
N GLY A 21 -47.53 8.55 18.11
CA GLY A 21 -48.95 8.81 18.43
C GLY A 21 -49.44 10.10 17.79
N GLU A 22 -50.12 9.95 16.65
CA GLU A 22 -50.94 10.91 15.89
C GLU A 22 -51.12 12.35 16.42
N SER A 23 -50.55 13.34 15.72
CA SER A 23 -51.21 14.64 15.51
C SER A 23 -50.69 15.34 14.24
N SER A 24 -51.55 15.47 13.23
CA SER A 24 -51.22 16.12 11.95
C SER A 24 -51.36 17.65 12.06
N PRO A 25 -50.30 18.45 11.78
CA PRO A 25 -50.43 19.88 11.55
C PRO A 25 -50.73 20.18 10.07
N SER A 26 -51.66 21.09 9.83
CA SER A 26 -52.09 21.54 8.51
C SER A 26 -50.97 22.19 7.68
N LEU A 27 -50.88 21.82 6.39
CA LEU A 27 -50.07 22.53 5.40
C LEU A 27 -50.49 24.00 5.26
N THR A 28 -49.64 24.92 5.68
CA THR A 28 -49.71 26.35 5.33
C THR A 28 -48.60 26.70 4.34
N THR A 29 -49.00 27.22 3.18
CA THR A 29 -48.10 27.60 2.08
C THR A 29 -47.26 28.84 2.43
N PRO A 30 -45.93 28.82 2.27
CA PRO A 30 -45.13 30.04 2.28
C PRO A 30 -45.30 30.85 0.98
N PRO A 31 -45.12 32.19 1.01
CA PRO A 31 -45.34 33.07 -0.14
C PRO A 31 -44.23 32.98 -1.20
N PRO A 32 -44.49 33.43 -2.44
CA PRO A 32 -43.50 33.38 -3.53
C PRO A 32 -42.34 34.36 -3.30
N ASN A 33 -41.10 33.88 -3.42
CA ASN A 33 -39.91 34.72 -3.36
C ASN A 33 -39.67 35.48 -4.70
N PRO A 34 -39.15 36.71 -4.67
CA PRO A 34 -38.98 37.55 -5.86
C PRO A 34 -37.78 37.12 -6.73
N THR A 35 -37.90 37.35 -8.04
CA THR A 35 -36.91 37.02 -9.07
C THR A 35 -35.69 37.95 -9.07
N GLY A 36 -34.73 37.67 -8.18
CA GLY A 36 -33.42 38.33 -8.17
C GLY A 36 -32.41 37.69 -9.13
N LYS A 37 -32.06 38.40 -10.22
CA LYS A 37 -30.94 38.00 -11.10
C LYS A 37 -29.61 38.27 -10.39
N TYR A 38 -28.80 37.24 -10.15
CA TYR A 38 -27.41 37.41 -9.73
C TYR A 38 -26.47 36.71 -10.72
N HIS A 39 -25.43 37.44 -11.12
CA HIS A 39 -24.50 37.06 -12.19
C HIS A 39 -23.43 36.09 -11.70
N HIS A 40 -23.00 35.17 -12.57
CA HIS A 40 -21.78 34.38 -12.36
C HIS A 40 -20.55 35.29 -12.26
N PRO A 41 -19.62 35.06 -11.31
CA PRO A 41 -18.33 35.72 -11.32
C PRO A 41 -17.47 35.20 -12.50
N LEU A 42 -16.80 36.14 -13.18
CA LEU A 42 -15.95 35.88 -14.34
C LEU A 42 -14.57 35.33 -13.93
N SER A 43 -13.97 34.55 -14.83
CA SER A 43 -12.61 34.01 -14.69
C SER A 43 -11.54 35.10 -14.46
N PRO A 44 -10.43 34.81 -13.77
CA PRO A 44 -9.31 35.75 -13.62
C PRO A 44 -8.67 36.10 -14.98
N PRO A 45 -8.29 37.38 -15.22
CA PRO A 45 -7.71 37.80 -16.49
C PRO A 45 -6.21 37.48 -16.62
N GLU A 46 -5.76 37.30 -17.87
CA GLU A 46 -4.34 37.11 -18.21
C GLU A 46 -3.48 38.32 -17.80
N SER A 47 -2.39 38.06 -17.05
CA SER A 47 -1.41 39.08 -16.72
C SER A 47 -0.51 39.42 -17.91
N ARG A 48 -0.90 40.42 -18.71
CA ARG A 48 -0.06 40.95 -19.80
C ARG A 48 1.23 41.59 -19.28
N LYS A 49 2.33 41.25 -19.95
CA LYS A 49 3.68 41.82 -19.79
C LYS A 49 3.66 43.35 -19.82
N ARG A 50 4.40 44.00 -18.92
CA ARG A 50 4.91 45.37 -19.10
C ARG A 50 6.43 45.35 -19.00
N TYR A 51 7.09 45.92 -20.02
CA TYR A 51 8.49 46.31 -19.95
C TYR A 51 8.60 47.61 -19.15
N ALA A 52 9.57 47.69 -18.25
CA ALA A 52 10.12 48.94 -17.72
C ALA A 52 11.62 48.71 -17.45
N SER A 53 12.47 49.63 -17.91
CA SER A 53 13.92 49.47 -17.98
C SER A 53 14.70 50.42 -17.05
N MET A 54 15.91 49.95 -16.65
CA MET A 54 16.99 50.64 -15.92
C MET A 54 16.71 50.86 -14.41
N ALA A 55 17.63 50.67 -13.47
CA ALA A 55 18.99 50.07 -13.43
C ALA A 55 19.21 49.48 -12.00
N THR A 56 20.35 48.97 -11.49
CA THR A 56 21.80 48.93 -11.82
C THR A 56 22.42 47.57 -11.45
N ASP A 57 23.62 47.29 -11.97
CA ASP A 57 24.48 46.07 -11.88
C ASP A 57 25.14 45.83 -10.48
N PRO A 58 26.00 44.81 -10.21
CA PRO A 58 26.20 43.44 -10.79
C PRO A 58 26.26 42.28 -9.73
N ASP A 59 26.69 41.08 -10.19
CA ASP A 59 27.49 40.04 -9.46
C ASP A 59 26.76 39.05 -8.50
N LEU A 60 27.03 37.72 -8.43
CA LEU A 60 27.99 36.77 -9.08
C LEU A 60 27.34 35.36 -9.23
N THR A 61 27.57 34.64 -10.33
CA THR A 61 27.66 33.14 -10.34
C THR A 61 28.49 32.61 -11.53
N PRO A 62 29.56 31.82 -11.33
CA PRO A 62 30.38 31.32 -12.43
C PRO A 62 29.91 29.98 -13.00
N LYS A 63 29.61 29.93 -14.31
CA LYS A 63 29.48 28.66 -15.05
C LYS A 63 30.87 28.09 -15.39
N ARG A 64 31.05 26.79 -15.12
CA ARG A 64 32.32 26.05 -15.26
C ARG A 64 32.77 25.94 -16.73
N ARG A 65 33.81 26.68 -17.11
CA ARG A 65 34.44 26.60 -18.44
C ARG A 65 35.40 25.40 -18.51
N ARG A 66 35.34 24.58 -19.56
CA ARG A 66 36.41 23.59 -19.85
C ARG A 66 37.67 24.34 -20.28
N VAL A 67 38.80 24.00 -19.66
CA VAL A 67 40.15 24.42 -20.07
C VAL A 67 40.92 23.15 -20.41
N ALA A 68 41.61 23.15 -21.56
CA ALA A 68 42.53 22.10 -21.95
C ALA A 68 43.93 22.38 -21.38
N LEU A 69 44.66 21.34 -21.00
CA LEU A 69 46.08 21.42 -20.64
C LEU A 69 46.89 20.36 -21.42
N PRO A 70 48.18 20.60 -21.69
CA PRO A 70 48.97 19.80 -22.64
C PRO A 70 49.76 18.64 -21.99
N ALA A 71 50.48 17.89 -22.83
CA ALA A 71 50.96 16.53 -22.60
C ALA A 71 52.18 16.36 -21.66
N GLY A 72 52.34 15.14 -21.13
CA GLY A 72 53.55 14.68 -20.41
C GLY A 72 53.55 13.20 -19.97
N HIS A 73 54.09 12.31 -20.83
CA HIS A 73 54.71 10.99 -20.58
C HIS A 73 54.11 9.88 -19.66
N HIS A 74 53.89 8.69 -20.28
CA HIS A 74 54.17 7.30 -19.81
C HIS A 74 53.51 6.77 -18.48
N LEU A 75 53.00 5.53 -18.35
CA LEU A 75 53.24 4.24 -19.04
C LEU A 75 51.95 3.41 -19.32
N GLU A 76 52.07 2.53 -20.32
CA GLU A 76 51.40 1.25 -20.67
C GLU A 76 50.09 0.74 -20.00
N GLY A 77 49.18 0.19 -20.82
CA GLY A 77 47.99 -0.56 -20.34
C GLY A 77 46.82 -0.79 -21.34
N THR A 78 47.05 -1.08 -22.61
CA THR A 78 46.01 -1.52 -23.59
C THR A 78 45.54 -2.97 -23.32
N PRO A 79 44.38 -3.48 -23.82
CA PRO A 79 43.71 -3.20 -25.12
C PRO A 79 42.13 -3.08 -25.03
N ARG A 80 41.29 -2.89 -26.08
CA ARG A 80 41.40 -2.83 -27.56
C ARG A 80 40.16 -2.13 -28.18
N ALA A 81 40.31 -1.57 -29.39
CA ALA A 81 39.41 -1.60 -30.59
C ALA A 81 37.85 -1.49 -30.46
N ASN A 82 37.10 -0.85 -31.38
CA ASN A 82 37.41 -0.33 -32.72
C ASN A 82 36.45 0.82 -33.11
N SER A 83 36.91 1.72 -33.99
CA SER A 83 36.06 2.62 -34.77
C SER A 83 36.46 2.57 -36.25
N VAL A 84 35.49 2.66 -37.16
CA VAL A 84 35.73 2.82 -38.60
C VAL A 84 34.95 4.03 -39.10
N ARG A 85 35.62 4.84 -39.94
CA ARG A 85 35.10 5.99 -40.66
C ARG A 85 34.98 5.64 -42.15
N ASP A 86 34.09 6.33 -42.85
CA ASP A 86 34.23 6.93 -44.20
C ASP A 86 33.00 7.87 -44.38
N GLY A 87 32.98 9.01 -45.10
CA GLY A 87 33.87 9.60 -46.11
C GLY A 87 33.19 9.51 -47.49
N ILE A 88 32.47 10.52 -48.03
CA ILE A 88 32.92 11.77 -48.70
C ILE A 88 31.66 12.50 -49.28
N PRO A 89 31.68 13.82 -49.62
CA PRO A 89 30.47 14.65 -49.79
C PRO A 89 30.07 14.98 -51.25
N ASN A 90 28.93 15.68 -51.44
CA ASN A 90 28.57 16.31 -52.72
C ASN A 90 27.83 17.67 -52.56
N LEU A 91 27.95 18.55 -53.56
CA LEU A 91 27.54 19.97 -53.56
C LEU A 91 26.08 20.22 -54.03
N PRO A 92 25.49 21.40 -53.75
CA PRO A 92 24.08 21.71 -54.06
C PRO A 92 23.86 22.44 -55.40
N THR A 93 22.67 22.23 -55.99
CA THR A 93 22.14 23.01 -57.12
C THR A 93 20.94 23.85 -56.66
N ALA A 94 20.80 25.07 -57.19
CA ALA A 94 19.88 26.09 -56.67
C ALA A 94 18.42 25.96 -57.17
N SER A 95 17.47 26.20 -56.25
CA SER A 95 16.28 27.08 -56.32
C SER A 95 15.38 27.15 -57.58
N PRO A 96 14.03 27.36 -57.45
CA PRO A 96 13.44 28.23 -56.42
C PRO A 96 12.11 27.81 -55.76
N SER A 97 12.00 28.25 -54.50
CA SER A 97 10.81 28.88 -53.88
C SER A 97 9.42 28.23 -53.99
N ARG A 98 8.97 27.66 -52.87
CA ARG A 98 7.67 28.03 -52.28
C ARG A 98 7.75 28.00 -50.76
N SER A 99 7.11 28.97 -50.13
CA SER A 99 7.21 29.24 -48.69
C SER A 99 6.14 28.48 -47.91
N ASP A 100 6.56 27.69 -46.92
CA ASP A 100 5.69 27.30 -45.80
C ASP A 100 6.39 27.55 -44.47
N ARG A 101 5.63 28.05 -43.50
CA ARG A 101 6.13 28.52 -42.21
C ARG A 101 6.25 27.34 -41.27
N SER A 102 7.44 26.76 -41.15
CA SER A 102 7.73 25.75 -40.13
C SER A 102 7.70 26.40 -38.74
N GLU A 103 6.60 26.27 -38.02
CA GLU A 103 6.59 26.51 -36.58
C GLU A 103 7.50 25.49 -35.91
N SER A 104 8.57 25.98 -35.28
CA SER A 104 9.45 25.20 -34.41
C SER A 104 8.69 24.81 -33.13
N TRP A 105 7.83 23.81 -33.24
CA TRP A 105 7.33 23.09 -32.08
C TRP A 105 8.53 22.38 -31.43
N SER A 106 9.02 22.95 -30.34
CA SER A 106 10.01 22.32 -29.48
C SER A 106 9.41 21.01 -28.98
N GLU A 107 9.83 19.90 -29.58
CA GLU A 107 9.45 18.55 -29.19
C GLU A 107 10.07 18.26 -27.82
N SER A 108 9.39 18.73 -26.77
CA SER A 108 9.64 18.31 -25.40
C SER A 108 9.48 16.80 -25.39
N GLN A 109 10.49 16.09 -24.86
CA GLN A 109 10.46 14.62 -24.84
C GLN A 109 9.27 14.13 -24.02
N ALA A 110 8.16 13.86 -24.71
CA ALA A 110 7.00 13.21 -24.16
C ALA A 110 7.43 11.79 -23.81
N SER A 111 7.62 11.54 -22.51
CA SER A 111 7.89 10.19 -22.03
C SER A 111 6.69 9.31 -22.42
N GLY A 112 6.90 8.38 -23.35
CA GLY A 112 5.86 7.49 -23.89
C GLY A 112 5.28 6.49 -22.88
N ARG A 113 5.42 6.76 -21.57
CA ARG A 113 4.84 5.99 -20.48
C ARG A 113 3.50 6.63 -20.09
N SER A 114 2.41 5.94 -20.39
CA SER A 114 1.09 6.25 -19.83
C SER A 114 1.15 6.40 -18.30
N SER A 115 0.47 7.42 -17.76
CA SER A 115 0.36 7.66 -16.32
C SER A 115 -0.40 6.53 -15.60
N PRO A 116 -0.24 6.35 -14.28
CA PRO A 116 -0.88 5.26 -13.54
C PRO A 116 -2.39 5.19 -13.75
N LEU A 117 -3.09 6.33 -13.61
CA LEU A 117 -4.54 6.43 -13.82
C LEU A 117 -4.96 5.99 -15.24
N LYS A 118 -4.21 6.35 -16.28
CA LYS A 118 -4.49 5.92 -17.66
C LYS A 118 -4.30 4.41 -17.86
N ARG A 119 -3.48 3.76 -17.02
CA ARG A 119 -3.30 2.30 -17.04
C ARG A 119 -4.43 1.60 -16.30
N MET A 120 -4.84 2.12 -15.14
CA MET A 120 -5.98 1.57 -14.40
C MET A 120 -7.24 1.56 -15.26
N VAL A 121 -7.59 2.67 -15.94
CA VAL A 121 -8.71 2.71 -16.89
C VAL A 121 -8.56 1.71 -18.05
N ALA A 122 -7.34 1.46 -18.53
CA ALA A 122 -7.10 0.44 -19.56
C ALA A 122 -7.17 -1.00 -19.03
N MET A 123 -6.89 -1.21 -17.74
CA MET A 123 -6.99 -2.51 -17.06
C MET A 123 -8.44 -2.82 -16.67
N GLU A 124 -9.24 -1.83 -16.31
CA GLU A 124 -10.69 -1.95 -16.03
C GLU A 124 -11.45 -2.50 -17.25
N LEU A 125 -11.09 -2.05 -18.45
CA LEU A 125 -11.69 -2.48 -19.72
C LEU A 125 -11.07 -3.77 -20.31
N ALA A 126 -10.07 -4.36 -19.66
CA ALA A 126 -9.40 -5.56 -20.15
C ALA A 126 -10.15 -6.84 -19.73
N PRO A 127 -10.08 -7.94 -20.52
CA PRO A 127 -10.46 -9.25 -20.04
C PRO A 127 -9.62 -9.63 -18.82
N ASN A 128 -10.27 -10.11 -17.76
CA ASN A 128 -9.68 -10.41 -16.44
C ASN A 128 -9.09 -9.14 -15.82
N GLY A 129 -9.89 -8.08 -15.92
CA GLY A 129 -9.52 -6.69 -15.68
C GLY A 129 -9.38 -6.34 -14.21
N LEU A 130 -9.13 -5.06 -13.99
CA LEU A 130 -8.92 -4.49 -12.67
C LEU A 130 -9.91 -3.35 -12.38
N GLU A 131 -10.80 -3.59 -11.42
CA GLU A 131 -11.67 -2.54 -10.88
C GLU A 131 -11.07 -1.96 -9.59
N THR A 132 -11.49 -0.76 -9.20
CA THR A 132 -11.09 -0.14 -7.93
C THR A 132 -12.31 0.48 -7.25
N LYS A 133 -12.69 -0.07 -6.10
CA LYS A 133 -13.86 0.32 -5.28
C LYS A 133 -13.38 0.90 -3.93
N ARG A 134 -14.24 1.69 -3.28
CA ARG A 134 -13.99 2.15 -1.91
C ARG A 134 -14.50 1.15 -0.87
N MET A 135 -13.82 1.04 0.26
CA MET A 135 -14.29 0.29 1.43
C MET A 135 -15.36 1.11 2.16
N GLU A 136 -16.62 1.00 1.73
CA GLU A 136 -17.76 1.66 2.36
C GLU A 136 -18.63 0.65 3.13
N SER A 137 -18.98 0.98 4.37
CA SER A 137 -19.74 0.09 5.25
C SER A 137 -21.16 -0.11 4.70
N GLY A 138 -21.48 -1.34 4.28
CA GLY A 138 -22.76 -1.69 3.68
C GLY A 138 -22.77 -1.73 2.14
N ASP A 139 -21.62 -1.58 1.47
CA ASP A 139 -21.50 -1.90 0.04
C ASP A 139 -21.90 -3.37 -0.20
N PRO A 140 -22.94 -3.66 -1.01
CA PRO A 140 -23.42 -5.03 -1.24
C PRO A 140 -22.46 -5.88 -2.09
N GLY A 141 -21.50 -5.27 -2.79
CA GLY A 141 -20.42 -5.96 -3.49
C GLY A 141 -19.24 -6.31 -2.59
N MET A 142 -19.12 -5.71 -1.40
CA MET A 142 -18.04 -6.04 -0.46
C MET A 142 -18.36 -7.35 0.29
N PRO A 143 -17.51 -8.39 0.19
CA PRO A 143 -17.78 -9.65 0.87
C PRO A 143 -17.82 -9.50 2.39
N SER A 144 -18.69 -10.26 3.07
CA SER A 144 -18.93 -10.16 4.52
C SER A 144 -17.66 -10.31 5.37
N ALA A 145 -16.76 -11.23 5.01
CA ALA A 145 -15.47 -11.42 5.70
C ALA A 145 -14.56 -10.17 5.59
N LEU A 146 -14.58 -9.47 4.44
CA LEU A 146 -13.83 -8.22 4.26
C LEU A 146 -14.50 -7.06 5.02
N ALA A 147 -15.83 -7.00 5.00
CA ALA A 147 -16.61 -6.02 5.75
C ALA A 147 -16.37 -6.15 7.27
N GLN A 148 -16.36 -7.37 7.81
CA GLN A 148 -16.03 -7.63 9.21
C GLN A 148 -14.61 -7.19 9.55
N PHE A 149 -13.63 -7.60 8.74
CA PHE A 149 -12.22 -7.23 8.97
C PHE A 149 -12.00 -5.71 8.90
N SER A 150 -12.69 -5.02 7.98
CA SER A 150 -12.69 -3.55 7.87
C SER A 150 -13.30 -2.88 9.11
N SER A 151 -14.36 -3.45 9.70
CA SER A 151 -14.98 -2.98 10.94
C SER A 151 -14.06 -3.17 12.17
N GLU A 152 -13.32 -4.27 12.23
CA GLU A 152 -12.29 -4.48 13.27
C GLU A 152 -11.17 -3.43 13.16
N LEU A 153 -10.76 -3.09 11.92
CA LEU A 153 -9.80 -2.00 11.67
C LEU A 153 -10.37 -0.60 11.94
N ASP A 154 -11.67 -0.36 11.80
CA ASP A 154 -12.32 0.90 12.25
C ASP A 154 -12.11 1.08 13.76
N MET A 155 -12.38 0.04 14.54
CA MET A 155 -12.21 0.06 16.00
C MET A 155 -10.75 0.28 16.39
N CYS A 156 -9.81 -0.34 15.69
CA CYS A 156 -8.38 -0.06 15.79
C CYS A 156 -8.03 1.40 15.44
N SER A 157 -8.60 1.95 14.36
CA SER A 157 -8.32 3.32 13.91
C SER A 157 -8.78 4.37 14.94
N ILE A 158 -9.89 4.12 15.64
CA ILE A 158 -10.34 4.90 16.79
C ILE A 158 -9.38 4.69 17.97
N GLY A 159 -8.94 3.44 18.17
CA GLY A 159 -7.97 3.03 19.18
C GLY A 159 -8.54 2.11 20.24
N VAL A 160 -9.68 1.47 20.00
CA VAL A 160 -10.35 0.63 20.99
C VAL A 160 -9.55 -0.66 21.24
N GLY A 161 -9.19 -0.91 22.50
CA GLY A 161 -8.50 -2.12 22.93
C GLY A 161 -7.14 -2.38 22.25
N VAL A 162 -6.42 -1.34 21.81
CA VAL A 162 -5.14 -1.49 21.09
C VAL A 162 -3.92 -1.62 22.00
N ILE A 163 -4.08 -1.47 23.32
CA ILE A 163 -3.03 -1.53 24.35
C ILE A 163 -3.44 -2.54 25.43
N SER A 164 -2.51 -3.38 25.90
CA SER A 164 -2.73 -4.27 27.04
C SER A 164 -2.81 -3.45 28.32
N ASP A 165 -3.82 -3.68 29.16
CA ASP A 165 -4.04 -2.94 30.41
C ASP A 165 -2.87 -3.04 31.40
N THR A 166 -2.01 -4.05 31.26
CA THR A 166 -0.73 -4.21 31.96
C THR A 166 0.21 -3.01 31.81
N LEU A 167 0.09 -2.21 30.73
CA LEU A 167 0.86 -0.99 30.52
C LEU A 167 0.16 0.29 31.02
N GLN A 168 -1.09 0.19 31.51
CA GLN A 168 -1.93 1.36 31.82
C GLN A 168 -1.29 2.28 32.86
N GLU A 169 -0.75 1.73 33.95
CA GLU A 169 -0.09 2.54 34.99
C GLU A 169 1.15 3.27 34.44
N ALA A 170 2.01 2.55 33.72
CA ALA A 170 3.23 3.13 33.13
C ALA A 170 2.91 4.24 32.12
N LEU A 171 1.88 4.05 31.29
CA LEU A 171 1.43 5.03 30.30
C LEU A 171 0.78 6.26 30.94
N GLN A 172 0.08 6.12 32.06
CA GLN A 172 -0.49 7.24 32.80
C GLN A 172 0.57 8.08 33.53
N GLN A 173 1.67 7.45 33.96
CA GLN A 173 2.79 8.14 34.62
C GLN A 173 3.73 8.86 33.63
N ASP A 174 3.84 8.38 32.40
CA ASP A 174 4.75 8.96 31.38
C ASP A 174 4.13 10.17 30.64
N PRO A 175 4.75 11.38 30.73
CA PRO A 175 4.26 12.57 30.03
C PRO A 175 4.12 12.44 28.50
N ARG A 176 4.85 11.52 27.86
CA ARG A 176 4.81 11.24 26.41
C ARG A 176 3.48 10.63 25.97
N PHE A 177 2.80 9.92 26.86
CA PHE A 177 1.60 9.11 26.57
C PHE A 177 0.32 9.67 27.22
N ARG A 178 0.37 10.94 27.65
CA ARG A 178 -0.81 11.67 28.14
C ARG A 178 -1.94 11.60 27.09
N HIS A 179 -3.17 11.54 27.60
CA HIS A 179 -4.39 11.35 26.81
C HIS A 179 -4.60 9.93 26.24
N CYS A 180 -3.88 8.89 26.71
CA CYS A 180 -4.38 7.50 26.61
C CYS A 180 -5.76 7.40 27.27
N LEU A 181 -6.82 7.16 26.49
CA LEU A 181 -8.20 7.10 27.00
C LEU A 181 -8.53 5.69 27.51
N PRO A 182 -9.46 5.52 28.47
CA PRO A 182 -9.76 4.21 29.05
C PRO A 182 -10.15 3.13 28.04
N PHE A 183 -10.85 3.49 26.96
CA PHE A 183 -11.22 2.54 25.89
C PHE A 183 -10.02 1.99 25.11
N MET A 184 -8.84 2.59 25.23
CA MET A 184 -7.64 2.13 24.52
C MET A 184 -7.02 0.88 25.14
N PHE A 185 -7.41 0.56 26.36
CA PHE A 185 -6.95 -0.60 27.10
C PHE A 185 -7.92 -1.76 26.97
N ALA A 186 -7.38 -2.97 26.84
CA ALA A 186 -8.12 -4.22 26.94
C ALA A 186 -7.32 -5.23 27.77
N SER A 187 -7.98 -6.29 28.25
CA SER A 187 -7.31 -7.31 29.05
C SER A 187 -6.22 -8.03 28.23
N PRO A 188 -5.20 -8.64 28.86
CA PRO A 188 -4.18 -9.38 28.13
C PRO A 188 -4.76 -10.55 27.32
N ALA A 189 -5.84 -11.16 27.80
CA ALA A 189 -6.55 -12.22 27.09
C ALA A 189 -7.18 -11.71 25.77
N ASP A 190 -7.71 -10.48 25.76
CA ASP A 190 -8.36 -9.88 24.60
C ASP A 190 -7.37 -9.20 23.65
N ARG A 191 -6.31 -8.58 24.18
CA ARG A 191 -5.32 -7.81 23.43
C ARG A 191 -4.14 -8.63 22.94
N ASP A 192 -3.51 -9.41 23.82
CA ASP A 192 -2.21 -10.01 23.50
C ASP A 192 -2.37 -11.30 22.67
N GLN A 193 -3.61 -11.77 22.43
CA GLN A 193 -3.97 -12.82 21.44
C GLN A 193 -3.64 -12.47 19.98
N TYR A 194 -3.35 -11.20 19.68
CA TYR A 194 -2.88 -10.72 18.38
C TYR A 194 -1.35 -10.68 18.30
N GLY A 195 -0.68 -10.63 19.45
CA GLY A 195 0.76 -10.35 19.59
C GLY A 195 1.00 -9.33 20.71
N PRO A 196 2.25 -9.23 21.22
CA PRO A 196 2.57 -8.42 22.39
C PRO A 196 2.36 -6.92 22.14
N THR A 197 1.88 -6.21 23.16
CA THR A 197 1.86 -4.74 23.14
C THR A 197 3.30 -4.18 23.26
N PRO A 198 3.76 -3.27 22.37
CA PRO A 198 5.11 -2.70 22.42
C PRO A 198 5.42 -1.93 23.71
N SER A 199 6.69 -1.90 24.11
CA SER A 199 7.14 -1.05 25.22
C SER A 199 7.18 0.43 24.85
N LEU A 200 6.99 1.30 25.86
CA LEU A 200 6.97 2.76 25.72
C LEU A 200 8.21 3.29 24.97
N ASP A 201 9.40 2.79 25.29
CA ASP A 201 10.64 3.25 24.65
C ASP A 201 10.81 2.75 23.21
N ARG A 202 10.29 1.57 22.86
CA ARG A 202 10.23 1.11 21.46
C ARG A 202 9.30 2.02 20.64
N VAL A 203 8.14 2.40 21.20
CA VAL A 203 7.18 3.33 20.58
C VAL A 203 7.77 4.74 20.41
N ASP A 204 8.33 5.31 21.48
CA ASP A 204 8.91 6.65 21.45
C ASP A 204 10.13 6.73 20.51
N SER A 205 10.93 5.67 20.43
CA SER A 205 12.01 5.55 19.45
C SER A 205 11.48 5.58 18.01
N LEU A 206 10.40 4.85 17.70
CA LEU A 206 9.76 4.88 16.38
C LEU A 206 9.19 6.27 16.03
N VAL A 207 8.48 6.92 16.96
CA VAL A 207 7.95 8.28 16.74
C VAL A 207 9.10 9.26 16.45
N LYS A 208 10.18 9.21 17.22
CA LYS A 208 11.38 10.05 16.99
C LYS A 208 12.05 9.78 15.64
N LYS A 209 12.09 8.53 15.18
CA LYS A 209 12.59 8.20 13.83
C LYS A 209 11.65 8.73 12.75
N SER A 210 10.33 8.56 12.90
CA SER A 210 9.31 9.07 11.97
C SER A 210 9.38 10.58 11.80
N VAL A 211 9.47 11.34 12.90
CA VAL A 211 9.65 12.80 12.88
C VAL A 211 10.96 13.17 12.17
N ARG A 212 12.08 12.50 12.49
CA ARG A 212 13.36 12.74 11.81
C ARG A 212 13.29 12.46 10.31
N CYS A 213 12.61 11.40 9.89
CA CYS A 213 12.44 11.07 8.47
C CYS A 213 11.66 12.15 7.72
N GLN A 214 10.62 12.70 8.35
CA GLN A 214 9.85 13.82 7.82
C GLN A 214 10.68 15.11 7.75
N ASP A 215 11.34 15.51 8.85
CA ASP A 215 12.13 16.74 8.94
C ASP A 215 13.31 16.76 7.96
N SER A 216 13.98 15.62 7.80
CA SER A 216 15.12 15.47 6.86
C SER A 216 14.71 15.09 5.44
N GLN A 217 13.40 15.00 5.15
CA GLN A 217 12.83 14.67 3.83
C GLN A 217 13.43 13.38 3.24
N GLN A 218 13.47 12.31 4.04
CA GLN A 218 13.95 11.00 3.61
C GLN A 218 13.17 10.48 2.40
N ASP A 219 13.87 9.76 1.54
CA ASP A 219 13.26 9.02 0.43
C ASP A 219 12.58 7.73 0.92
N GLU A 220 11.95 7.01 -0.01
CA GLU A 220 11.18 5.78 0.25
C GLU A 220 12.06 4.72 0.95
N SER A 221 13.33 4.61 0.53
CA SER A 221 14.31 3.71 1.13
C SER A 221 14.68 4.13 2.56
N GLY A 222 14.89 5.42 2.80
CA GLY A 222 15.16 5.96 4.14
C GLY A 222 14.01 5.70 5.12
N TRP A 223 12.76 5.93 4.69
CA TRP A 223 11.58 5.58 5.48
C TRP A 223 11.48 4.06 5.73
N ASN A 224 11.72 3.23 4.70
CA ASN A 224 11.69 1.78 4.80
C ASN A 224 12.71 1.23 5.80
N MET A 225 13.96 1.72 5.78
CA MET A 225 15.02 1.29 6.69
C MET A 225 14.85 1.82 8.13
N LEU A 226 14.39 3.07 8.28
CA LEU A 226 14.41 3.74 9.59
C LEU A 226 13.10 3.57 10.37
N VAL A 227 11.97 3.41 9.69
CA VAL A 227 10.63 3.40 10.31
C VAL A 227 9.89 2.10 10.00
N HIS A 228 9.67 1.77 8.72
CA HIS A 228 8.73 0.70 8.36
C HIS A 228 9.25 -0.69 8.70
N CYS A 229 10.50 -1.03 8.32
CA CYS A 229 11.12 -2.31 8.67
C CYS A 229 11.25 -2.45 10.21
N PRO A 230 11.81 -1.47 10.95
CA PRO A 230 11.84 -1.55 12.42
C PRO A 230 10.49 -1.62 13.11
N LEU A 231 9.39 -1.18 12.49
CA LEU A 231 8.02 -1.33 12.99
C LEU A 231 7.47 -2.74 12.71
N LEU A 232 7.69 -3.25 11.49
CA LEU A 232 7.31 -4.60 11.08
C LEU A 232 8.00 -5.66 11.96
N GLU A 233 9.28 -5.47 12.29
CA GLU A 233 9.98 -6.25 13.31
C GLU A 233 9.18 -6.25 14.62
N GLN A 234 8.93 -5.11 15.28
CA GLN A 234 8.24 -5.11 16.59
C GLN A 234 6.82 -5.66 16.56
N ALA A 235 6.13 -5.50 15.43
CA ALA A 235 4.76 -5.96 15.29
C ALA A 235 4.70 -7.49 15.15
N LEU A 236 5.61 -8.08 14.36
CA LEU A 236 5.60 -9.48 13.96
C LEU A 236 6.56 -10.37 14.77
N ASP A 237 7.52 -9.78 15.49
CA ASP A 237 8.41 -10.44 16.45
C ASP A 237 7.58 -11.30 17.43
N ASN A 238 7.84 -12.62 17.44
CA ASN A 238 7.20 -13.61 18.31
C ASN A 238 5.69 -13.83 18.07
N ILE A 239 5.14 -13.50 16.89
CA ILE A 239 3.84 -14.05 16.47
C ILE A 239 4.04 -15.50 16.06
N GLU A 240 4.02 -16.38 17.05
CA GLU A 240 4.10 -17.83 16.89
C GLU A 240 2.84 -18.51 17.43
N THR A 241 2.33 -19.47 16.68
CA THR A 241 1.47 -20.55 17.18
C THR A 241 2.26 -21.84 17.25
N GLN A 242 1.70 -22.89 17.87
CA GLN A 242 2.43 -24.13 18.18
C GLN A 242 3.20 -24.78 17.01
N ASN A 243 2.85 -24.49 15.75
CA ASN A 243 3.55 -25.02 14.56
C ASN A 243 3.77 -24.00 13.42
N GLN A 244 3.45 -22.71 13.62
CA GLN A 244 3.52 -21.69 12.55
C GLN A 244 3.94 -20.32 13.08
N SER A 245 4.83 -19.66 12.35
CA SER A 245 5.20 -18.26 12.57
C SER A 245 4.90 -17.41 11.33
N ILE A 246 4.62 -16.12 11.56
CA ILE A 246 4.54 -15.12 10.50
C ILE A 246 5.85 -14.35 10.48
N GLY A 247 6.47 -14.27 9.30
CA GLY A 247 7.61 -13.39 9.05
C GLY A 247 7.26 -12.33 8.01
N PHE A 248 8.21 -11.44 7.74
CA PHE A 248 8.15 -10.55 6.60
C PHE A 248 9.51 -10.49 5.88
N GLU A 249 9.49 -10.06 4.62
CA GLU A 249 10.69 -9.94 3.79
C GLU A 249 10.62 -8.64 2.96
N PRO A 250 11.71 -7.86 2.83
CA PRO A 250 11.79 -6.76 1.88
C PRO A 250 11.83 -7.28 0.42
N CYS A 251 10.92 -6.78 -0.40
CA CYS A 251 10.59 -7.26 -1.73
C CYS A 251 10.95 -6.29 -2.86
N THR A 252 11.78 -5.28 -2.61
CA THR A 252 12.20 -4.23 -3.56
C THR A 252 12.93 -4.72 -4.83
N THR A 253 13.20 -6.02 -4.94
CA THR A 253 13.74 -6.69 -6.15
C THR A 253 12.89 -7.88 -6.62
N ALA A 254 11.74 -8.13 -5.99
CA ALA A 254 10.89 -9.28 -6.24
C ALA A 254 10.08 -9.06 -7.54
N LYS A 255 10.44 -9.78 -8.60
CA LYS A 255 9.74 -9.68 -9.89
C LYS A 255 8.58 -10.67 -9.97
N ILE A 256 7.46 -10.23 -10.53
CA ILE A 256 6.37 -11.11 -10.94
C ILE A 256 6.88 -12.07 -12.03
N ILE A 257 6.51 -13.35 -11.90
CA ILE A 257 6.74 -14.41 -12.89
C ILE A 257 5.85 -14.15 -14.12
N GLN A 258 6.43 -14.25 -15.30
CA GLN A 258 5.79 -13.80 -16.55
C GLN A 258 4.50 -14.57 -16.89
N GLU A 259 4.43 -15.84 -16.53
CA GLU A 259 3.29 -16.74 -16.67
C GLU A 259 2.08 -16.29 -15.83
N TYR A 260 2.32 -15.63 -14.68
CA TYR A 260 1.27 -15.11 -13.81
C TYR A 260 0.94 -13.63 -14.07
N LEU A 261 1.73 -12.91 -14.87
CA LEU A 261 1.44 -11.52 -15.21
C LEU A 261 0.22 -11.41 -16.14
N PRO A 262 -0.78 -10.54 -15.87
CA PRO A 262 -1.90 -10.34 -16.77
C PRO A 262 -1.49 -9.75 -18.13
N THR A 263 -2.16 -10.20 -19.19
CA THR A 263 -1.85 -9.82 -20.57
C THR A 263 -1.99 -8.31 -20.77
N GLY A 264 -0.94 -7.67 -21.27
CA GLY A 264 -0.89 -6.22 -21.47
C GLY A 264 -0.57 -5.41 -20.20
N PHE A 265 -0.47 -6.03 -19.03
CA PHE A 265 -0.02 -5.35 -17.82
C PHE A 265 1.51 -5.23 -17.83
N MET A 266 2.04 -4.20 -17.17
CA MET A 266 3.48 -4.05 -16.96
C MET A 266 3.85 -4.60 -15.59
N PRO A 267 4.92 -5.40 -15.43
CA PRO A 267 5.27 -5.99 -14.16
C PRO A 267 5.52 -4.92 -13.09
N LYS A 268 5.05 -5.21 -11.89
CA LYS A 268 5.18 -4.40 -10.68
C LYS A 268 5.77 -5.25 -9.56
N MET A 269 6.18 -4.58 -8.49
CA MET A 269 6.66 -5.16 -7.25
C MET A 269 6.15 -4.33 -6.08
N VAL A 270 6.21 -4.90 -4.89
CA VAL A 270 5.86 -4.27 -3.61
C VAL A 270 7.10 -4.20 -2.72
N ASP A 271 7.11 -3.31 -1.73
CA ASP A 271 8.29 -3.07 -0.88
C ASP A 271 8.52 -4.15 0.16
N PHE A 272 7.44 -4.77 0.69
CA PHE A 272 7.52 -5.91 1.60
C PHE A 272 6.40 -6.91 1.37
N CYS A 273 6.61 -8.16 1.77
CA CYS A 273 5.56 -9.15 1.93
C CYS A 273 5.61 -9.76 3.34
N MET A 274 4.45 -9.96 3.96
CA MET A 274 4.33 -10.93 5.06
C MET A 274 4.20 -12.34 4.47
N TYR A 275 4.72 -13.33 5.18
CA TYR A 275 4.65 -14.73 4.77
C TYR A 275 4.40 -15.66 5.97
N VAL A 276 3.83 -16.83 5.67
CA VAL A 276 3.81 -17.96 6.61
C VAL A 276 5.12 -18.74 6.47
N ASP A 277 5.81 -19.00 7.57
CA ASP A 277 6.87 -20.01 7.55
C ASP A 277 6.23 -21.40 7.69
N ILE A 278 6.47 -22.25 6.68
CA ILE A 278 5.95 -23.63 6.64
C ILE A 278 6.63 -24.55 7.67
N GLY A 279 7.64 -24.04 8.40
CA GLY A 279 8.15 -24.61 9.63
C GLY A 279 8.85 -25.95 9.44
N THR A 280 8.76 -26.80 10.46
CA THR A 280 9.38 -28.12 10.48
C THR A 280 8.47 -29.25 10.01
N ASP A 281 7.19 -28.99 9.68
CA ASP A 281 6.30 -30.04 9.19
C ASP A 281 6.88 -30.70 7.93
N LYS A 282 7.08 -32.01 8.01
CA LYS A 282 7.64 -32.80 6.92
C LYS A 282 6.62 -32.98 5.80
N ALA A 283 5.33 -33.14 6.13
CA ALA A 283 4.29 -33.37 5.13
C ALA A 283 4.11 -32.15 4.21
N THR A 284 3.95 -30.96 4.81
CA THR A 284 3.88 -29.68 4.11
C THR A 284 5.13 -29.41 3.28
N ARG A 285 6.34 -29.63 3.83
CA ARG A 285 7.60 -29.42 3.09
C ARG A 285 7.76 -30.39 1.91
N ASP A 286 7.39 -31.66 2.06
CA ASP A 286 7.47 -32.64 0.98
C ASP A 286 6.45 -32.36 -0.15
N VAL A 287 5.24 -31.90 0.20
CA VAL A 287 4.22 -31.46 -0.77
C VAL A 287 4.66 -30.19 -1.50
N SER A 288 5.08 -29.16 -0.75
CA SER A 288 5.61 -27.91 -1.31
C SER A 288 6.78 -28.19 -2.28
N LYS A 289 7.69 -29.10 -1.90
CA LYS A 289 8.81 -29.51 -2.76
C LYS A 289 8.34 -30.16 -4.07
N ARG A 290 7.31 -31.01 -4.05
CA ARG A 290 6.76 -31.63 -5.26
C ARG A 290 6.11 -30.61 -6.19
N LEU A 291 5.22 -29.76 -5.66
CA LEU A 291 4.58 -28.70 -6.45
C LEU A 291 5.61 -27.77 -7.11
N ARG A 292 6.68 -27.40 -6.38
CA ARG A 292 7.80 -26.62 -6.91
C ARG A 292 8.63 -27.30 -8.01
N GLN A 293 8.42 -28.58 -8.32
CA GLN A 293 9.04 -29.23 -9.48
C GLN A 293 8.23 -29.01 -10.77
N GLU A 294 6.97 -28.58 -10.64
CA GLU A 294 6.02 -28.42 -11.75
C GLU A 294 5.59 -26.95 -11.98
N LEU A 295 5.87 -26.07 -11.03
CA LEU A 295 5.55 -24.64 -11.08
C LEU A 295 6.65 -23.81 -11.76
N PRO A 296 6.29 -22.72 -12.48
CA PRO A 296 7.23 -21.73 -13.02
C PRO A 296 8.28 -21.25 -12.01
N CYS A 297 9.53 -21.09 -12.47
CA CYS A 297 10.73 -20.78 -11.67
C CYS A 297 10.96 -21.69 -10.43
N GLY A 298 10.20 -22.79 -10.30
CA GLY A 298 10.25 -23.69 -9.16
C GLY A 298 10.01 -23.01 -7.82
N VAL A 299 8.94 -22.23 -7.67
CA VAL A 299 8.54 -21.52 -6.43
C VAL A 299 7.05 -21.74 -6.13
N ILE A 300 6.62 -21.53 -4.87
CA ILE A 300 5.19 -21.56 -4.47
C ILE A 300 4.52 -20.18 -4.42
N ASN A 301 5.10 -19.20 -5.11
CA ASN A 301 4.64 -17.80 -5.13
C ASN A 301 4.64 -17.28 -6.57
N HIS A 302 3.93 -16.18 -6.81
CA HIS A 302 3.82 -15.54 -8.12
C HIS A 302 5.05 -14.68 -8.47
N THR A 303 6.10 -14.75 -7.65
CA THR A 303 7.37 -14.04 -7.81
C THR A 303 8.55 -15.01 -7.74
N GLU A 304 9.56 -14.81 -8.60
CA GLU A 304 10.80 -15.58 -8.63
C GLU A 304 11.75 -15.29 -7.44
N PHE A 305 11.32 -14.47 -6.48
CA PHE A 305 12.17 -14.00 -5.39
C PHE A 305 12.60 -15.13 -4.44
N HIS A 306 13.90 -15.40 -4.43
CA HIS A 306 14.46 -16.60 -3.80
C HIS A 306 14.18 -16.71 -2.29
N ALA A 307 14.11 -15.59 -1.57
CA ALA A 307 13.80 -15.59 -0.14
C ALA A 307 12.41 -16.19 0.16
N LEU A 308 11.44 -15.94 -0.72
CA LEU A 308 10.03 -16.37 -0.59
C LEU A 308 9.73 -17.72 -1.27
N ARG A 309 10.73 -18.41 -1.85
CA ARG A 309 10.53 -19.63 -2.65
C ARG A 309 9.80 -20.80 -1.96
N GLN A 310 9.72 -20.81 -0.63
CA GLN A 310 9.04 -21.81 0.21
C GLN A 310 8.06 -21.18 1.23
N ARG A 311 7.81 -19.88 1.15
CA ARG A 311 7.11 -19.10 2.18
C ARG A 311 5.91 -18.41 1.55
N PRO A 312 4.68 -18.96 1.66
CA PRO A 312 3.51 -18.39 1.00
C PRO A 312 3.30 -16.95 1.42
N ILE A 313 3.20 -16.03 0.44
CA ILE A 313 2.90 -14.63 0.68
C ILE A 313 1.44 -14.50 1.15
N THR A 314 1.20 -13.78 2.24
CA THR A 314 -0.14 -13.61 2.81
C THR A 314 -0.62 -12.16 2.81
N VAL A 315 0.29 -11.19 2.98
CA VAL A 315 0.00 -9.74 2.95
C VAL A 315 1.06 -9.04 2.11
N SER A 316 0.63 -8.12 1.25
CA SER A 316 1.54 -7.30 0.42
C SER A 316 1.60 -5.87 0.97
N ILE A 317 2.79 -5.27 1.07
CA ILE A 317 2.98 -3.92 1.62
C ILE A 317 3.67 -3.03 0.60
N GLU A 318 2.99 -1.97 0.18
CA GLU A 318 3.51 -0.92 -0.69
C GLU A 318 3.75 0.34 0.12
N THR A 319 4.93 0.96 -0.03
CA THR A 319 5.32 2.15 0.72
C THR A 319 5.57 3.30 -0.22
N LYS A 320 5.17 4.52 0.13
CA LYS A 320 5.42 5.73 -0.65
C LYS A 320 5.84 6.84 0.31
N THR A 321 6.68 7.76 -0.16
CA THR A 321 6.96 8.97 0.64
C THR A 321 5.73 9.89 0.68
N PRO A 322 5.54 10.71 1.75
CA PRO A 322 4.41 11.64 1.88
C PRO A 322 4.23 12.65 0.74
N ARG A 323 5.23 12.79 -0.13
CA ARG A 323 5.29 13.79 -1.22
C ARG A 323 5.58 13.18 -2.60
N GLY A 324 5.91 11.90 -2.68
CA GLY A 324 6.56 11.32 -3.86
C GLY A 324 5.64 10.65 -4.88
N ALA A 325 4.38 10.36 -4.54
CA ALA A 325 3.49 9.61 -5.40
C ALA A 325 2.04 10.10 -5.39
N GLN A 326 1.37 9.92 -6.53
CA GLN A 326 -0.09 9.96 -6.59
C GLN A 326 -0.62 8.61 -6.04
N PRO A 327 -1.73 8.58 -5.28
CA PRO A 327 -2.30 7.33 -4.74
C PRO A 327 -2.42 6.21 -5.78
N ALA A 328 -2.94 6.54 -6.97
CA ALA A 328 -3.04 5.67 -8.15
C ALA A 328 -1.76 4.92 -8.56
N ALA A 329 -0.56 5.34 -8.11
CA ALA A 329 0.68 4.60 -8.33
C ALA A 329 0.82 3.38 -7.41
N ALA A 330 0.51 3.53 -6.11
CA ALA A 330 0.52 2.44 -5.14
C ALA A 330 -0.64 1.47 -5.41
N GLU A 331 -1.82 2.01 -5.74
CA GLU A 331 -2.99 1.25 -6.17
C GLU A 331 -2.65 0.34 -7.36
N LEU A 332 -2.04 0.89 -8.42
CA LEU A 332 -1.58 0.14 -9.58
C LEU A 332 -0.52 -0.93 -9.25
N GLN A 333 0.31 -0.72 -8.22
CA GLN A 333 1.33 -1.68 -7.82
C GLN A 333 0.73 -2.89 -7.10
N ILE A 334 -0.02 -2.65 -6.03
CA ILE A 334 -0.73 -3.70 -5.28
C ILE A 334 -1.65 -4.49 -6.20
N SER A 335 -2.39 -3.80 -7.07
CA SER A 335 -3.40 -4.43 -7.91
C SER A 335 -2.80 -5.32 -8.99
N THR A 336 -1.69 -4.91 -9.61
CA THR A 336 -0.94 -5.76 -10.55
C THR A 336 -0.31 -6.96 -9.84
N TRP A 337 0.22 -6.74 -8.64
CA TRP A 337 0.86 -7.78 -7.81
C TRP A 337 -0.16 -8.84 -7.37
N HIS A 338 -1.27 -8.43 -6.76
CA HIS A 338 -2.36 -9.34 -6.37
C HIS A 338 -3.05 -10.01 -7.56
N ALA A 339 -3.19 -9.36 -8.72
CA ALA A 339 -3.72 -10.03 -9.92
C ALA A 339 -2.82 -11.21 -10.37
N ALA A 340 -1.50 -11.10 -10.20
CA ALA A 340 -0.58 -12.22 -10.41
C ALA A 340 -0.65 -13.26 -9.28
N GLN A 341 -0.85 -12.83 -8.03
CA GLN A 341 -1.06 -13.75 -6.89
C GLN A 341 -2.33 -14.59 -7.07
N TRP A 342 -3.46 -13.99 -7.45
CA TRP A 342 -4.70 -14.72 -7.72
C TRP A 342 -4.52 -15.78 -8.81
N ARG A 343 -3.79 -15.46 -9.89
CA ARG A 343 -3.49 -16.42 -10.98
C ARG A 343 -2.63 -17.61 -10.54
N LEU A 344 -1.65 -17.39 -9.65
CA LEU A 344 -0.93 -18.49 -9.01
C LEU A 344 -1.88 -19.35 -8.17
N LEU A 345 -2.74 -18.73 -7.36
CA LEU A 345 -3.68 -19.47 -6.52
C LEU A 345 -4.65 -20.29 -7.37
N GLU A 346 -5.09 -19.76 -8.53
CA GLU A 346 -5.92 -20.48 -9.51
C GLU A 346 -5.18 -21.72 -10.07
N ASP A 347 -3.90 -21.59 -10.43
CA ASP A 347 -3.03 -22.70 -10.88
C ASP A 347 -2.83 -23.76 -9.79
N LEU A 348 -2.56 -23.36 -8.54
CA LEU A 348 -2.41 -24.26 -7.39
C LEU A 348 -3.70 -25.02 -7.05
N VAL A 349 -4.84 -24.31 -7.03
CA VAL A 349 -6.17 -24.89 -6.80
C VAL A 349 -6.53 -25.88 -7.90
N ALA A 350 -6.29 -25.55 -9.17
CA ALA A 350 -6.55 -26.44 -10.30
C ALA A 350 -5.71 -27.73 -10.26
N ARG A 351 -4.44 -27.65 -9.84
CA ARG A 351 -3.54 -28.83 -9.73
C ARG A 351 -3.91 -29.76 -8.58
N THR A 352 -4.37 -29.21 -7.46
CA THR A 352 -4.66 -29.97 -6.25
C THR A 352 -6.11 -30.43 -6.13
N GLY A 353 -7.00 -29.94 -7.01
CA GLY A 353 -8.44 -30.17 -6.92
C GLY A 353 -9.11 -29.44 -5.76
N GLY A 354 -8.49 -28.36 -5.28
CA GLY A 354 -8.97 -27.55 -4.16
C GLY A 354 -10.15 -26.64 -4.52
N SER A 355 -10.46 -25.70 -3.62
CA SER A 355 -11.50 -24.69 -3.84
C SER A 355 -11.13 -23.32 -3.29
N PHE A 356 -11.68 -22.26 -3.90
CA PHE A 356 -11.62 -20.89 -3.37
C PHE A 356 -12.65 -20.61 -2.26
N VAL A 357 -13.52 -21.57 -1.94
CA VAL A 357 -14.34 -21.51 -0.72
C VAL A 357 -13.43 -21.23 0.49
N ASP A 358 -13.88 -20.31 1.35
CA ASP A 358 -13.19 -19.78 2.54
C ASP A 358 -12.03 -18.77 2.29
N LEU A 359 -11.50 -18.61 1.08
CA LEU A 359 -10.57 -17.49 0.76
C LEU A 359 -11.30 -16.35 0.04
N THR A 360 -11.77 -15.39 0.82
CA THR A 360 -12.60 -14.29 0.31
C THR A 360 -11.82 -13.10 -0.26
N PHE A 361 -10.63 -12.80 0.29
CA PHE A 361 -9.82 -11.65 -0.11
C PHE A 361 -8.33 -11.90 0.13
N LEU A 362 -7.48 -11.10 -0.53
CA LEU A 362 -6.04 -10.97 -0.24
C LEU A 362 -5.75 -9.57 0.33
N PRO A 363 -5.20 -9.46 1.55
CA PRO A 363 -4.94 -8.18 2.19
C PRO A 363 -3.67 -7.50 1.65
N ALA A 364 -3.69 -6.18 1.66
CA ALA A 364 -2.52 -5.34 1.44
C ALA A 364 -2.48 -4.18 2.42
N VAL A 365 -1.30 -3.58 2.56
CA VAL A 365 -1.07 -2.37 3.35
C VAL A 365 -0.46 -1.31 2.42
N ILE A 366 -1.03 -0.11 2.46
CA ILE A 366 -0.46 1.08 1.84
C ILE A 366 0.12 1.94 2.96
N VAL A 367 1.39 2.32 2.82
CA VAL A 367 2.10 3.17 3.78
C VAL A 367 2.52 4.46 3.10
N ASN A 368 1.93 5.59 3.50
CA ASN A 368 2.24 6.91 2.95
C ASN A 368 3.09 7.69 3.96
N GLY A 369 4.40 7.38 3.99
CA GLY A 369 5.33 7.79 5.04
C GLY A 369 4.86 7.34 6.41
N ASP A 370 4.39 8.26 7.23
CA ASP A 370 3.91 7.92 8.57
C ASP A 370 2.47 7.41 8.64
N GLU A 371 1.67 7.48 7.56
CA GLU A 371 0.28 6.99 7.56
C GLU A 371 0.18 5.52 7.10
N TRP A 372 -0.57 4.70 7.85
CA TRP A 372 -0.75 3.26 7.58
C TRP A 372 -2.21 2.92 7.34
N SER A 373 -2.47 2.27 6.20
CA SER A 373 -3.81 1.94 5.76
C SER A 373 -3.92 0.53 5.19
N PHE A 374 -5.11 -0.04 5.33
CA PHE A 374 -5.48 -1.32 4.77
C PHE A 374 -6.12 -1.16 3.38
N ALA A 375 -5.76 -2.08 2.50
CA ALA A 375 -6.39 -2.33 1.22
C ALA A 375 -6.61 -3.84 1.11
N ALA A 376 -7.45 -4.28 0.17
CA ALA A 376 -7.59 -5.70 -0.13
C ALA A 376 -7.93 -5.89 -1.61
N THR A 377 -7.70 -7.09 -2.14
CA THR A 377 -8.32 -7.49 -3.40
C THR A 377 -9.26 -8.66 -3.20
N THR A 378 -10.37 -8.65 -3.93
CA THR A 378 -11.28 -9.80 -4.07
C THR A 378 -11.26 -10.30 -5.51
N ARG A 379 -11.80 -11.50 -5.72
CA ARG A 379 -11.98 -12.09 -7.05
C ARG A 379 -13.47 -12.09 -7.39
N GLU A 380 -13.85 -11.32 -8.40
CA GLU A 380 -15.20 -11.33 -8.98
C GLU A 380 -15.10 -12.00 -10.35
N GLU A 381 -15.55 -13.26 -10.44
CA GLU A 381 -15.32 -14.16 -11.58
C GLU A 381 -13.83 -14.27 -11.96
N GLN A 382 -13.39 -13.62 -13.03
CA GLN A 382 -11.98 -13.56 -13.47
C GLN A 382 -11.36 -12.15 -13.31
N ASN A 383 -12.11 -11.19 -12.76
CA ASN A 383 -11.66 -9.83 -12.51
C ASN A 383 -11.09 -9.70 -11.09
N THR A 384 -10.13 -8.79 -10.91
CA THR A 384 -9.59 -8.43 -9.60
C THR A 384 -10.16 -7.09 -9.18
N VAL A 385 -10.86 -7.05 -8.05
CA VAL A 385 -11.42 -5.80 -7.50
C VAL A 385 -10.54 -5.34 -6.35
N LEU A 386 -9.94 -4.16 -6.49
CA LEU A 386 -9.14 -3.51 -5.46
C LEU A 386 -10.03 -2.65 -4.56
N TRP A 387 -10.02 -2.92 -3.28
CA TRP A 387 -10.76 -2.17 -2.25
C TRP A 387 -9.79 -1.22 -1.53
N LEU A 388 -10.14 0.07 -1.48
CA LEU A 388 -9.31 1.16 -0.96
C LEU A 388 -10.10 2.11 -0.06
N GLU A 389 -9.49 2.92 0.80
CA GLU A 389 -8.25 2.71 1.55
C GLU A 389 -8.67 3.00 3.00
N LYS A 390 -8.38 2.09 3.93
CA LYS A 390 -8.89 2.14 5.30
C LYS A 390 -7.74 2.44 6.27
N LYS A 391 -7.55 3.73 6.60
CA LYS A 391 -6.53 4.17 7.56
C LYS A 391 -6.74 3.50 8.92
N PHE A 392 -5.72 2.80 9.44
CA PHE A 392 -5.79 2.11 10.74
C PHE A 392 -4.74 2.57 11.76
N GLY A 393 -3.67 3.25 11.33
CA GLY A 393 -2.62 3.71 12.24
C GLY A 393 -1.70 4.79 11.65
N SER A 394 -0.75 5.24 12.46
CA SER A 394 0.34 6.12 12.02
C SER A 394 1.64 5.89 12.79
N THR A 395 2.76 6.46 12.35
CA THR A 395 4.02 6.49 13.14
C THR A 395 4.40 7.90 13.62
N ASN A 396 3.59 8.91 13.32
CA ASN A 396 3.78 10.29 13.78
C ASN A 396 3.37 10.55 15.24
N SER A 397 2.74 9.59 15.92
CA SER A 397 2.26 9.74 17.30
C SER A 397 2.34 8.42 18.06
N HIS A 398 2.53 8.50 19.38
CA HIS A 398 2.65 7.30 20.23
C HIS A 398 1.39 6.43 20.20
N HIS A 399 0.20 7.05 20.22
CA HIS A 399 -1.07 6.33 20.04
C HIS A 399 -1.19 5.73 18.64
N GLY A 400 -0.74 6.43 17.60
CA GLY A 400 -0.70 5.92 16.23
C GLY A 400 0.09 4.62 16.14
N VAL A 401 1.27 4.55 16.75
CA VAL A 401 2.14 3.36 16.71
C VAL A 401 1.46 2.15 17.34
N TYR A 402 0.77 2.30 18.48
CA TYR A 402 0.01 1.18 19.09
C TYR A 402 -1.09 0.65 18.16
N LYS A 403 -1.82 1.54 17.48
CA LYS A 403 -2.83 1.16 16.48
C LYS A 403 -2.20 0.46 15.28
N THR A 404 -1.08 0.99 14.76
CA THR A 404 -0.37 0.37 13.63
C THR A 404 0.13 -1.03 13.97
N VAL A 405 0.72 -1.22 15.16
CA VAL A 405 1.16 -2.54 15.62
C VAL A 405 -0.03 -3.49 15.78
N TRP A 406 -1.15 -3.05 16.37
CA TRP A 406 -2.37 -3.86 16.47
C TRP A 406 -2.88 -4.29 15.09
N GLY A 407 -2.95 -3.38 14.12
CA GLY A 407 -3.41 -3.69 12.76
C GLY A 407 -2.51 -4.70 12.03
N LEU A 408 -1.19 -4.56 12.15
CA LEU A 408 -0.22 -5.50 11.59
C LEU A 408 -0.30 -6.88 12.27
N GLN A 409 -0.45 -6.91 13.59
CA GLN A 409 -0.69 -8.12 14.38
C GLN A 409 -2.02 -8.80 13.99
N ARG A 410 -3.07 -8.02 13.73
CA ARG A 410 -4.37 -8.54 13.26
C ARG A 410 -4.30 -9.18 11.87
N LEU A 411 -3.50 -8.60 10.96
CA LEU A 411 -3.19 -9.14 9.63
C LEU A 411 -2.36 -10.43 9.70
N ALA A 412 -1.39 -10.51 10.62
CA ALA A 412 -0.66 -11.74 10.89
C ALA A 412 -1.57 -12.84 11.45
N LYS A 413 -2.46 -12.51 12.39
CA LYS A 413 -3.48 -13.43 12.91
C LYS A 413 -4.42 -13.94 11.81
N TRP A 414 -4.88 -13.06 10.89
CA TRP A 414 -5.64 -13.49 9.69
C TRP A 414 -4.85 -14.44 8.80
N SER A 415 -3.54 -14.22 8.65
CA SER A 415 -2.66 -15.09 7.87
C SER A 415 -2.58 -16.51 8.46
N ILE A 416 -2.62 -16.63 9.80
CA ILE A 416 -2.61 -17.91 10.52
C ILE A 416 -3.99 -18.58 10.57
N GLU A 417 -5.06 -17.81 10.80
CA GLU A 417 -6.41 -18.35 11.06
C GLU A 417 -7.24 -18.58 9.80
N VAL A 418 -7.00 -17.83 8.72
CA VAL A 418 -7.78 -17.88 7.47
C VAL A 418 -6.91 -18.36 6.31
N TYR A 419 -5.84 -17.64 6.00
CA TYR A 419 -5.06 -17.92 4.79
C TYR A 419 -4.32 -19.26 4.87
N TRP A 420 -3.64 -19.55 5.98
CA TRP A 420 -2.81 -20.76 6.08
C TRP A 420 -3.61 -22.08 6.07
N PRO A 421 -4.72 -22.23 6.82
CA PRO A 421 -5.56 -23.42 6.75
C PRO A 421 -6.16 -23.61 5.35
N TRP A 422 -6.63 -22.52 4.74
CA TRP A 422 -7.08 -22.53 3.35
C TRP A 422 -5.97 -22.97 2.39
N TYR A 423 -4.76 -22.43 2.52
CA TYR A 423 -3.64 -22.71 1.63
C TYR A 423 -3.16 -24.16 1.77
N ARG A 424 -3.05 -24.71 2.98
CA ARG A 424 -2.76 -26.14 3.20
C ARG A 424 -3.79 -27.02 2.49
N LYS A 425 -5.07 -26.78 2.74
CA LYS A 425 -6.18 -27.57 2.18
C LYS A 425 -6.30 -27.46 0.66
N ASN A 426 -6.37 -26.23 0.15
CA ASN A 426 -6.82 -25.94 -1.22
C ASN A 426 -5.71 -25.58 -2.21
N ALA A 427 -4.53 -25.15 -1.74
CA ALA A 427 -3.40 -24.83 -2.62
C ALA A 427 -2.26 -25.86 -2.53
N LEU A 428 -2.17 -26.61 -1.42
CA LEU A 428 -1.25 -27.74 -1.25
C LEU A 428 -1.93 -29.11 -1.32
N GLY A 429 -3.27 -29.20 -1.25
CA GLY A 429 -3.98 -30.48 -1.27
C GLY A 429 -3.76 -31.34 -0.01
N LEU A 430 -3.41 -30.72 1.11
CA LEU A 430 -3.25 -31.38 2.41
C LEU A 430 -4.59 -31.43 3.14
N CYS A 431 -5.24 -32.58 3.13
CA CYS A 431 -6.30 -32.85 4.10
C CYS A 431 -5.70 -33.01 5.50
N ASP A 432 -6.33 -32.41 6.51
CA ASP A 432 -6.13 -32.85 7.89
C ASP A 432 -6.76 -34.25 8.02
N GLY A 433 -6.00 -35.20 8.56
CA GLY A 433 -6.32 -36.64 8.57
C GLY A 433 -7.03 -37.11 9.82
#